data_AF-A0A9X8H4C5-F1
#
_entry.id   AF-A0A9X8H4C5-F1
#
_cell.length_a   1.000
_cell.length_b   1.000
_cell.length_c   1.000
_cell.angle_alpha   90.00
_cell.angle_beta   90.00
_cell.angle_gamma   90.00
#
_symmetry.space_group_name_H-M   'P 1'
#
loop_
_entity.id
_entity.type
_entity.pdbx_description
1 polymer ?
#
loop_
_entity_poly.entity_id
_entity_poly.type
_entity_poly.pdbx_seq_one_letter_code
_entity_poly.pdbx_strand_id
1 'polypeptide(L)'
;MLLRYDSKTRYQYEKSLLRLKTWLQREHPGSLSGGEIVPPLDPTICKGFLAYECVKRGPDGAELDPQQFKSYSAVNGCKSAIKFMYKQANLRVSEELDALLAAEMSTYGVLVKDIGTHSFRKGVASELSNTPGGPEAVNVWLRAGWTLGTVQGRYIFAESVVHGMPVASRSTLFAFCLQLFGQALLLESKDGDVKKRRLDEMTYPTMYDLIKKYNL
;
A
#
# COMPACT_ATOMS: atom_id res chain seq x y z
N MET A 1 16.28 2.70 -19.96
CA MET A 1 14.81 2.57 -19.78
C MET A 1 14.46 2.82 -18.32
N LEU A 2 14.10 4.05 -17.96
CA LEU A 2 13.72 4.44 -16.60
C LEU A 2 12.25 4.08 -16.36
N LEU A 3 11.99 3.02 -15.59
CA LEU A 3 10.65 2.76 -15.04
C LEU A 3 10.25 3.97 -14.19
N ARG A 4 9.37 4.84 -14.72
CA ARG A 4 8.79 5.97 -13.98
C ARG A 4 7.91 5.39 -12.87
N TYR A 5 8.36 5.51 -11.62
CA TYR A 5 7.50 5.19 -10.47
C TYR A 5 6.33 6.17 -10.47
N ASP A 6 5.11 5.67 -10.25
CA ASP A 6 3.94 6.51 -10.00
C ASP A 6 4.21 7.45 -8.81
N SER A 7 3.69 8.68 -8.87
CA SER A 7 3.95 9.74 -7.87
C SER A 7 3.63 9.26 -6.45
N LYS A 8 2.60 8.43 -6.32
CA LYS A 8 2.17 7.80 -5.08
C LYS A 8 3.19 6.81 -4.52
N THR A 9 3.81 5.97 -5.36
CA THR A 9 4.83 5.00 -4.92
C THR A 9 6.09 5.70 -4.45
N ARG A 10 6.51 6.75 -5.17
CA ARG A 10 7.64 7.58 -4.77
C ARG A 10 7.39 8.24 -3.41
N TYR A 11 6.20 8.81 -3.22
CA TYR A 11 5.80 9.39 -1.93
C TYR A 11 5.86 8.38 -0.78
N GLN A 12 5.43 7.13 -0.98
CA GLN A 12 5.51 6.09 0.06
C GLN A 12 6.97 5.72 0.41
N TYR A 13 7.86 5.69 -0.58
CA TYR A 13 9.28 5.44 -0.35
C TYR A 13 9.93 6.60 0.40
N GLU A 14 9.68 7.84 -0.02
CA GLU A 14 10.19 9.04 0.67
C GLU A 14 9.72 9.08 2.14
N LYS A 15 8.45 8.75 2.42
CA LYS A 15 7.95 8.63 3.80
C LYS A 15 8.68 7.55 4.60
N SER A 16 9.04 6.43 3.97
CA SER A 16 9.76 5.35 4.63
C SER A 16 11.23 5.69 4.88
N LEU A 17 11.87 6.40 3.93
CA LEU A 17 13.23 6.91 4.08
C LEU A 17 13.31 8.02 5.13
N LEU A 18 12.26 8.83 5.30
CA LEU A 18 12.18 9.79 6.39
C LEU A 18 12.16 9.08 7.76
N ARG A 19 11.42 7.98 7.90
CA ARG A 19 11.45 7.15 9.12
C ARG A 19 12.84 6.57 9.38
N LEU A 20 13.51 6.08 8.34
CA LEU A 20 14.90 5.61 8.44
C LEU A 20 15.82 6.73 8.93
N LYS A 21 15.70 7.94 8.36
CA LYS A 21 16.49 9.11 8.77
C LYS A 21 16.30 9.44 10.24
N THR A 22 15.04 9.53 10.69
CA THR A 22 14.72 9.81 12.10
C THR A 22 15.24 8.73 13.03
N TRP A 23 15.14 7.46 12.65
CA TRP A 23 15.69 6.35 13.43
C TRP A 23 17.22 6.41 13.51
N LEU A 24 17.90 6.69 12.39
CA LEU A 24 19.36 6.89 12.36
C LEU A 24 19.81 8.05 13.23
N GLN A 25 19.10 9.19 13.20
CA GLN A 25 19.43 10.34 14.05
C GLN A 25 19.42 9.99 15.54
N ARG A 26 18.54 9.06 15.95
CA ARG A 26 18.37 8.63 17.34
C ARG A 26 19.35 7.53 17.75
N GLU A 27 19.47 6.48 16.94
CA GLU A 27 20.22 5.26 17.31
C GLU A 27 21.65 5.23 16.75
N HIS A 28 21.88 5.85 15.59
CA HIS A 28 23.14 5.76 14.84
C HIS A 28 23.52 7.11 14.18
N PRO A 29 23.70 8.19 14.97
CA PRO A 29 23.92 9.52 14.40
C PRO A 29 25.20 9.62 13.56
N GLY A 30 26.21 8.79 13.87
CA GLY A 30 27.46 8.71 13.10
C GLY A 30 27.30 8.15 11.68
N SER A 31 26.14 7.57 11.36
CA SER A 31 25.83 7.02 10.04
C SER A 31 25.22 8.06 9.08
N LEU A 32 25.11 9.31 9.52
CA LEU A 32 24.59 10.43 8.73
C LEU A 32 25.71 11.40 8.37
N SER A 33 25.71 11.85 7.12
CA SER A 33 26.65 12.87 6.62
C SER A 33 25.89 14.17 6.41
N GLY A 34 26.24 15.22 7.17
CA GLY A 34 25.52 16.49 7.12
C GLY A 34 24.04 16.37 7.51
N GLY A 35 23.69 15.36 8.32
CA GLY A 35 22.32 15.06 8.69
C GLY A 35 21.50 14.34 7.62
N GLU A 36 22.07 13.99 6.46
CA GLU A 36 21.43 13.22 5.40
C GLU A 36 21.91 11.76 5.36
N ILE A 37 21.05 10.90 4.82
CA ILE A 37 21.40 9.50 4.55
C ILE A 37 22.26 9.45 3.29
N VAL A 38 23.49 8.95 3.41
CA VAL A 38 24.39 8.76 2.27
C VAL A 38 24.64 7.26 2.07
N PRO A 39 24.11 6.66 0.97
CA PRO A 39 24.42 5.29 0.61
C PRO A 39 25.90 5.12 0.19
N PRO A 40 26.49 3.92 0.35
CA PRO A 40 25.90 2.71 0.92
C PRO A 40 25.85 2.76 2.45
N LEU A 41 24.75 2.28 3.01
CA LEU A 41 24.65 2.03 4.44
C LEU A 41 25.26 0.68 4.80
N ASP A 42 25.75 0.57 6.03
CA ASP A 42 26.16 -0.71 6.60
C ASP A 42 24.97 -1.70 6.59
N PRO A 43 25.16 -2.96 6.12
CA PRO A 43 24.12 -3.97 6.13
C PRO A 43 23.47 -4.18 7.51
N THR A 44 24.25 -4.06 8.59
CA THR A 44 23.81 -4.16 9.98
C THR A 44 22.83 -3.05 10.35
N ILE A 45 23.06 -1.84 9.83
CA ILE A 45 22.15 -0.69 10.02
C ILE A 45 20.83 -0.94 9.28
N CYS A 46 20.89 -1.43 8.05
CA CYS A 46 19.70 -1.75 7.27
C CYS A 46 18.87 -2.87 7.94
N LYS A 47 19.56 -3.88 8.48
CA LYS A 47 18.96 -4.96 9.28
C LYS A 47 18.30 -4.42 10.54
N GLY A 48 19.02 -3.61 11.34
CA GLY A 48 18.50 -3.01 12.56
C GLY A 48 17.27 -2.13 12.33
N PHE A 49 17.26 -1.36 11.23
CA PHE A 49 16.09 -0.59 10.86
C PHE A 49 14.89 -1.47 10.48
N LEU A 50 15.10 -2.56 9.74
CA LEU A 50 14.00 -3.48 9.43
C LEU A 50 13.48 -4.20 10.67
N ALA A 51 14.35 -4.60 11.59
CA ALA A 51 13.94 -5.14 12.89
C ALA A 51 13.06 -4.14 13.65
N TYR A 52 13.49 -2.88 13.71
CA TYR A 52 12.72 -1.79 14.31
C TYR A 52 11.35 -1.60 13.64
N GLU A 53 11.28 -1.69 12.31
CA GLU A 53 10.04 -1.56 11.54
C GLU A 53 9.14 -2.80 11.61
N CYS A 54 9.66 -3.99 11.94
CA CYS A 54 8.85 -5.20 12.12
C CYS A 54 7.91 -5.08 13.31
N VAL A 55 8.31 -4.38 14.37
CA VAL A 55 7.53 -4.25 15.59
C VAL A 55 6.63 -3.01 15.54
N LYS A 56 5.39 -3.13 16.01
CA LYS A 56 4.49 -1.99 16.20
C LYS A 56 4.89 -1.23 17.46
N ARG A 57 4.89 0.09 17.33
CA ARG A 57 5.31 1.01 18.40
C ARG A 57 4.24 2.05 18.65
N GLY A 58 4.15 2.49 19.90
CA GLY A 58 3.28 3.58 20.33
C GLY A 58 3.77 4.95 19.84
N PRO A 59 3.01 6.03 20.11
CA PRO A 59 3.39 7.39 19.75
C PRO A 59 4.71 7.87 20.39
N ASP A 60 5.04 7.30 21.55
CA ASP A 60 6.28 7.51 22.30
C ASP A 60 7.49 6.74 21.72
N GLY A 61 7.26 5.85 20.75
CA GLY A 61 8.28 4.98 20.15
C GLY A 61 8.55 3.70 20.95
N ALA A 62 7.86 3.48 22.07
CA ALA A 62 7.94 2.24 22.83
C ALA A 62 7.26 1.09 22.07
N GLU A 63 7.73 -0.14 22.29
CA GLU A 63 7.03 -1.32 21.76
C GLU A 63 5.66 -1.43 22.42
N LEU A 64 4.65 -1.83 21.63
CA LEU A 64 3.34 -2.11 22.20
C LEU A 64 3.41 -3.34 23.10
N ASP A 65 2.70 -3.30 24.22
CA ASP A 65 2.47 -4.45 25.11
C ASP A 65 0.97 -4.82 25.07
N PRO A 66 0.58 -6.03 24.65
CA PRO A 66 1.45 -7.12 24.19
C PRO A 66 2.11 -6.82 22.83
N GLN A 67 3.28 -7.42 22.60
CA GLN A 67 4.06 -7.23 21.38
C GLN A 67 3.23 -7.54 20.13
N GLN A 68 3.22 -6.60 19.19
CA GLN A 68 2.53 -6.75 17.91
C GLN A 68 3.49 -6.47 16.76
N PHE A 69 3.31 -7.17 15.65
CA PHE A 69 4.14 -7.01 14.45
C PHE A 69 3.36 -6.30 13.33
N LYS A 70 4.10 -5.61 12.46
CA LYS A 70 3.56 -5.02 11.24
C LYS A 70 3.35 -6.11 10.18
N SER A 71 2.51 -5.82 9.20
CA SER A 71 2.27 -6.76 8.09
C SER A 71 3.49 -6.84 7.16
N TYR A 72 3.62 -7.97 6.47
CA TYR A 72 4.66 -8.15 5.45
C TYR A 72 4.71 -7.02 4.45
N SER A 73 3.57 -6.61 3.90
CA SER A 73 3.54 -5.54 2.90
C SER A 73 4.08 -4.20 3.43
N ALA A 74 3.86 -3.89 4.71
CA ALA A 74 4.35 -2.65 5.32
C ALA A 74 5.88 -2.67 5.46
N VAL A 75 6.44 -3.76 5.99
CA VAL A 75 7.89 -3.90 6.20
C VAL A 75 8.62 -4.09 4.85
N ASN A 76 8.04 -4.86 3.93
CA ASN A 76 8.56 -5.00 2.56
C ASN A 76 8.56 -3.67 1.79
N GLY A 77 7.64 -2.76 2.10
CA GLY A 77 7.66 -1.39 1.60
C GLY A 77 8.91 -0.63 2.07
N CYS A 78 9.32 -0.82 3.33
CA CYS A 78 10.55 -0.23 3.87
C CYS A 78 11.80 -0.85 3.20
N LYS A 79 11.85 -2.18 3.07
CA LYS A 79 12.89 -2.88 2.29
C LYS A 79 13.00 -2.34 0.87
N SER A 80 11.88 -2.15 0.18
CA SER A 80 11.84 -1.61 -1.19
C SER A 80 12.31 -0.16 -1.25
N ALA A 81 12.02 0.66 -0.23
CA ALA A 81 12.49 2.03 -0.14
C ALA A 81 14.02 2.10 0.01
N ILE A 82 14.64 1.21 0.80
CA ILE A 82 16.10 1.09 0.89
C ILE A 82 16.68 0.75 -0.49
N LYS A 83 16.13 -0.26 -1.18
CA LYS A 83 16.59 -0.62 -2.54
C LYS A 83 16.44 0.54 -3.53
N PHE A 84 15.37 1.31 -3.40
CA PHE A 84 15.11 2.50 -4.21
C PHE A 84 16.15 3.60 -3.96
N MET A 85 16.53 3.84 -2.70
CA MET A 85 17.59 4.79 -2.34
C MET A 85 18.94 4.40 -2.96
N TYR A 86 19.34 3.12 -2.90
CA TYR A 86 20.57 2.64 -3.55
C TYR A 86 20.51 2.87 -5.07
N LYS A 87 19.37 2.56 -5.68
CA LYS A 87 19.16 2.80 -7.11
C LYS A 87 19.25 4.29 -7.47
N GLN A 88 18.74 5.19 -6.63
CA GLN A 88 18.90 6.64 -6.86
C GLN A 88 20.35 7.10 -6.79
N ALA A 89 21.14 6.52 -5.89
CA ALA A 89 22.57 6.76 -5.78
C ALA A 89 23.39 6.04 -6.90
N ASN A 90 22.72 5.41 -7.87
CA ASN A 90 23.34 4.60 -8.92
C ASN A 90 24.20 3.44 -8.38
N LEU A 91 23.83 2.92 -7.20
CA LEU A 91 24.47 1.76 -6.57
C LEU A 91 23.64 0.50 -6.79
N ARG A 92 24.33 -0.64 -6.88
CA ARG A 92 23.68 -1.96 -6.84
C ARG A 92 23.51 -2.40 -5.39
N VAL A 93 22.34 -2.96 -5.09
CA VAL A 93 22.11 -3.68 -3.83
C VAL A 93 22.72 -5.07 -4.01
N SER A 94 23.59 -5.49 -3.09
CA SER A 94 24.18 -6.82 -3.15
C SER A 94 23.14 -7.91 -2.85
N GLU A 95 23.35 -9.11 -3.36
CA GLU A 95 22.43 -10.24 -3.10
C GLU A 95 22.44 -10.61 -1.61
N GLU A 96 23.60 -10.49 -0.96
CA GLU A 96 23.75 -10.75 0.48
C GLU A 96 22.91 -9.77 1.30
N LEU A 97 22.90 -8.48 0.95
CA LEU A 97 22.06 -7.49 1.62
C LEU A 97 20.57 -7.79 1.40
N ASP A 98 20.16 -8.14 0.18
CA ASP A 98 18.76 -8.44 -0.10
C ASP A 98 18.27 -9.69 0.66
N ALA A 99 19.13 -10.71 0.77
CA ALA A 99 18.91 -11.93 1.53
C ALA A 99 18.86 -11.65 3.04
N LEU A 100 19.79 -10.86 3.57
CA LEU A 100 19.83 -10.44 4.98
C LEU A 100 18.52 -9.75 5.39
N LEU A 101 18.04 -8.82 4.56
CA LEU A 101 16.80 -8.09 4.82
C LEU A 101 15.56 -9.00 4.76
N ALA A 102 15.54 -9.99 3.86
CA ALA A 102 14.45 -10.97 3.79
C ALA A 102 14.44 -11.93 4.99
N ALA A 103 15.63 -12.39 5.41
CA ALA A 103 15.80 -13.25 6.56
C ALA A 103 15.34 -12.55 7.84
N GLU A 104 15.70 -11.28 8.01
CA GLU A 104 15.33 -10.50 9.19
C GLU A 104 13.81 -10.39 9.35
N MET A 105 13.09 -10.07 8.27
CA MET A 105 11.63 -10.05 8.29
C MET A 105 11.04 -11.40 8.74
N SER A 106 11.64 -12.50 8.27
CA SER A 106 11.18 -13.85 8.61
C SER A 106 11.40 -14.19 10.09
N THR A 107 12.48 -13.71 10.70
CA THR A 107 12.75 -13.87 12.15
C THR A 107 11.64 -13.26 13.01
N TYR A 108 11.01 -12.17 12.57
CA TYR A 108 9.87 -11.53 13.26
C TYR A 108 8.50 -12.12 12.88
N GLY A 109 8.47 -13.25 12.16
CA GLY A 109 7.21 -13.84 11.70
C GLY A 109 6.49 -12.99 10.64
N VAL A 110 7.18 -12.04 10.02
CA VAL A 110 6.66 -11.21 8.94
C VAL A 110 6.92 -11.94 7.62
N LEU A 111 5.98 -12.80 7.21
CA LEU A 111 6.22 -13.80 6.16
C LEU A 111 5.60 -13.41 4.81
N VAL A 112 6.32 -13.71 3.72
CA VAL A 112 5.87 -13.45 2.33
C VAL A 112 4.51 -14.10 2.05
N LYS A 113 4.30 -15.31 2.59
CA LYS A 113 3.06 -16.08 2.40
C LYS A 113 1.81 -15.36 2.91
N ASP A 114 1.96 -14.42 3.83
CA ASP A 114 0.84 -13.66 4.40
C ASP A 114 0.31 -12.58 3.46
N ILE A 115 1.04 -12.25 2.37
CA ILE A 115 0.56 -11.36 1.31
C ILE A 115 -0.68 -11.96 0.62
N GLY A 116 -0.65 -13.27 0.38
CA GLY A 116 -1.75 -13.98 -0.27
C GLY A 116 -3.06 -13.81 0.49
N THR A 117 -3.00 -13.86 1.82
CA THR A 117 -4.16 -13.67 2.70
C THR A 117 -4.77 -12.27 2.58
N HIS A 118 -3.95 -11.21 2.50
CA HIS A 118 -4.48 -9.85 2.34
C HIS A 118 -5.13 -9.65 0.96
N SER A 119 -4.46 -10.08 -0.12
CA SER A 119 -5.01 -10.00 -1.47
C SER A 119 -6.28 -10.84 -1.64
N PHE A 120 -6.33 -12.01 -1.00
CA PHE A 120 -7.50 -12.88 -0.95
C PHE A 120 -8.68 -12.19 -0.24
N ARG A 121 -8.47 -11.66 0.97
CA ARG A 121 -9.51 -10.92 1.71
C ARG A 121 -10.05 -9.71 0.93
N LYS A 122 -9.16 -9.00 0.23
CA LYS A 122 -9.54 -7.89 -0.64
C LYS A 122 -10.34 -8.38 -1.85
N GLY A 123 -9.91 -9.46 -2.50
CA GLY A 123 -10.61 -10.07 -3.63
C GLY A 123 -12.01 -10.53 -3.27
N VAL A 124 -12.15 -11.29 -2.17
CA VAL A 124 -13.46 -11.77 -1.67
C VAL A 124 -14.40 -10.61 -1.35
N ALA A 125 -13.91 -9.56 -0.68
CA ALA A 125 -14.74 -8.40 -0.38
C ALA A 125 -15.12 -7.61 -1.63
N SER A 126 -14.21 -7.45 -2.60
CA SER A 126 -14.54 -6.85 -3.89
C SER A 126 -15.63 -7.62 -4.61
N GLU A 127 -15.51 -8.95 -4.69
CA GLU A 127 -16.47 -9.82 -5.37
C GLU A 127 -17.86 -9.72 -4.75
N LEU A 128 -17.96 -9.88 -3.43
CA LEU A 128 -19.24 -9.85 -2.72
C LEU A 128 -19.89 -8.46 -2.72
N SER A 129 -19.08 -7.40 -2.69
CA SER A 129 -19.59 -6.01 -2.73
C SER A 129 -20.01 -5.58 -4.13
N ASN A 130 -19.64 -6.31 -5.19
CA ASN A 130 -19.89 -5.92 -6.59
C ASN A 130 -21.32 -6.22 -7.08
N THR A 131 -22.25 -6.52 -6.17
CA THR A 131 -23.65 -6.83 -6.49
C THR A 131 -24.56 -5.65 -6.17
N PRO A 132 -25.64 -5.40 -6.95
CA PRO A 132 -26.64 -4.38 -6.60
C PRO A 132 -27.24 -4.68 -5.22
N GLY A 133 -27.06 -3.75 -4.27
CA GLY A 133 -27.47 -3.96 -2.87
C GLY A 133 -26.53 -4.87 -2.06
N GLY A 134 -25.35 -5.18 -2.58
CA GLY A 134 -24.33 -6.00 -1.92
C GLY A 134 -23.83 -5.39 -0.61
N PRO A 135 -23.28 -6.24 0.29
CA PRO A 135 -22.75 -5.78 1.56
C PRO A 135 -21.54 -4.88 1.34
N GLU A 136 -21.40 -3.85 2.17
CA GLU A 136 -20.19 -3.05 2.19
C GLU A 136 -18.97 -3.93 2.54
N ALA A 137 -17.79 -3.63 1.96
CA ALA A 137 -16.57 -4.41 2.21
C ALA A 137 -16.25 -4.53 3.72
N VAL A 138 -16.59 -3.51 4.51
CA VAL A 138 -16.50 -3.52 5.98
C VAL A 138 -17.36 -4.62 6.58
N ASN A 139 -18.62 -4.73 6.15
CA ASN A 139 -19.54 -5.75 6.64
C ASN A 139 -19.09 -7.16 6.27
N VAL A 140 -18.52 -7.34 5.08
CA VAL A 140 -17.89 -8.61 4.68
C VAL A 140 -16.74 -8.95 5.61
N TRP A 141 -15.83 -8.02 5.86
CA TRP A 141 -14.67 -8.23 6.72
C TRP A 141 -15.06 -8.51 8.17
N LEU A 142 -15.99 -7.74 8.74
CA LEU A 142 -16.48 -7.94 10.10
C LEU A 142 -17.16 -9.30 10.27
N ARG A 143 -18.03 -9.71 9.33
CA ARG A 143 -18.70 -11.03 9.39
C ARG A 143 -17.73 -12.18 9.20
N ALA A 144 -16.68 -11.98 8.41
CA ALA A 144 -15.62 -12.98 8.22
C ALA A 144 -14.59 -13.00 9.38
N GLY A 145 -14.76 -12.15 10.40
CA GLY A 145 -13.84 -12.04 11.54
C GLY A 145 -12.47 -11.46 11.17
N TRP A 146 -12.38 -10.71 10.07
CA TRP A 146 -11.13 -10.13 9.59
C TRP A 146 -10.91 -8.73 10.17
N THR A 147 -9.68 -8.47 10.63
CA THR A 147 -9.30 -7.14 11.10
C THR A 147 -9.22 -6.13 9.94
N LEU A 148 -9.86 -4.96 10.13
CA LEU A 148 -9.81 -3.84 9.19
C LEU A 148 -8.48 -3.07 9.22
N GLY A 149 -7.63 -3.27 10.24
CA GLY A 149 -6.34 -2.60 10.38
C GLY A 149 -6.39 -1.08 10.18
N THR A 150 -5.36 -0.53 9.54
CA THR A 150 -5.25 0.93 9.29
C THR A 150 -6.18 1.47 8.21
N VAL A 151 -6.96 0.61 7.53
CA VAL A 151 -7.90 1.05 6.49
C VAL A 151 -9.30 1.31 7.01
N GLN A 152 -9.56 1.12 8.31
CA GLN A 152 -10.83 1.49 8.98
C GLN A 152 -11.29 2.89 8.57
N GLY A 153 -10.40 3.88 8.64
CA GLY A 153 -10.74 5.28 8.31
C GLY A 153 -11.23 5.51 6.88
N ARG A 154 -10.87 4.63 5.93
CA ARG A 154 -11.29 4.75 4.53
C ARG A 154 -12.63 4.09 4.23
N TYR A 155 -13.03 3.12 5.03
CA TYR A 155 -14.18 2.28 4.75
C TYR A 155 -15.32 2.42 5.79
N ILE A 156 -15.04 2.87 7.02
CA ILE A 156 -16.04 3.01 8.10
C ILE A 156 -16.69 4.40 8.10
N PHE A 157 -15.98 5.45 7.69
CA PHE A 157 -16.43 6.85 7.83
C PHE A 157 -16.68 7.55 6.50
N ALA A 158 -16.87 6.81 5.41
CA ALA A 158 -17.31 7.41 4.17
C ALA A 158 -18.81 7.70 4.24
N GLU A 159 -19.19 8.74 5.01
CA GLU A 159 -20.46 9.44 4.82
C GLU A 159 -20.45 10.09 3.43
N SER A 160 -20.65 9.25 2.41
CA SER A 160 -20.88 9.74 1.06
C SER A 160 -22.36 10.05 0.95
N VAL A 161 -22.68 11.17 0.30
CA VAL A 161 -24.05 11.59 -0.07
C VAL A 161 -24.83 10.44 -0.74
N VAL A 162 -24.11 9.49 -1.35
CA VAL A 162 -24.61 8.26 -1.96
C VAL A 162 -25.29 7.30 -0.96
N HIS A 163 -24.88 7.28 0.31
CA HIS A 163 -25.41 6.36 1.31
C HIS A 163 -26.88 6.65 1.69
N GLY A 164 -27.29 7.92 1.61
CA GLY A 164 -28.68 8.35 1.81
C GLY A 164 -29.56 8.28 0.56
N MET A 165 -28.99 7.91 -0.60
CA MET A 165 -29.74 7.88 -1.85
C MET A 165 -30.64 6.64 -1.95
N PRO A 166 -31.90 6.80 -2.41
CA PRO A 166 -32.73 5.69 -2.83
C PRO A 166 -31.98 4.78 -3.83
N VAL A 167 -32.24 3.47 -3.78
CA VAL A 167 -31.58 2.47 -4.63
C VAL A 167 -31.65 2.84 -6.11
N ALA A 168 -32.82 3.35 -6.57
CA ALA A 168 -32.99 3.81 -7.94
C ALA A 168 -32.01 4.94 -8.32
N SER A 169 -31.87 5.94 -7.45
CA SER A 169 -30.95 7.07 -7.66
C SER A 169 -29.48 6.62 -7.66
N ARG A 170 -29.12 5.63 -6.83
CA ARG A 170 -27.77 5.04 -6.84
C ARG A 170 -27.48 4.30 -8.14
N SER A 171 -28.45 3.52 -8.64
CA SER A 171 -28.32 2.81 -9.92
C SER A 171 -28.19 3.77 -11.10
N THR A 172 -28.95 4.87 -11.10
CA THR A 172 -28.84 5.92 -12.13
C THR A 172 -27.50 6.63 -12.08
N LEU A 173 -27.03 7.01 -10.88
CA LEU A 173 -25.72 7.63 -10.71
C LEU A 173 -24.59 6.69 -11.16
N PHE A 174 -24.68 5.40 -10.80
CA PHE A 174 -23.72 4.39 -11.24
C PHE A 174 -23.70 4.25 -12.77
N ALA A 175 -24.86 4.14 -13.42
CA ALA A 175 -24.95 4.05 -14.87
C ALA A 175 -24.39 5.31 -15.56
N PHE A 176 -24.67 6.49 -15.02
CA PHE A 176 -24.13 7.76 -15.51
C PHE A 176 -22.60 7.84 -15.36
N CYS A 177 -22.05 7.48 -14.20
CA CYS A 177 -20.61 7.40 -13.98
C CYS A 177 -19.96 6.36 -14.90
N LEU A 178 -20.59 5.20 -15.12
CA LEU A 178 -20.12 4.16 -16.03
C LEU A 178 -20.07 4.67 -17.48
N GLN A 179 -21.06 5.47 -17.89
CA GLN A 179 -21.13 6.09 -19.20
C GLN A 179 -20.05 7.16 -19.39
N LEU A 180 -19.87 8.05 -18.41
CA LEU A 180 -18.79 9.05 -18.40
C LEU A 180 -17.41 8.39 -18.40
N PHE A 181 -17.24 7.33 -17.61
CA PHE A 181 -16.00 6.57 -17.55
C PHE A 181 -15.71 5.84 -18.87
N GLY A 182 -16.74 5.24 -19.49
CA GLY A 182 -16.65 4.66 -20.83
C GLY A 182 -16.22 5.69 -21.88
N GLN A 183 -16.80 6.89 -21.85
CA GLN A 183 -16.40 7.98 -22.74
C GLN A 183 -14.96 8.44 -22.51
N ALA A 184 -14.54 8.59 -21.25
CA ALA A 184 -13.16 8.97 -20.90
C ALA A 184 -12.12 7.92 -21.36
N LEU A 185 -12.45 6.63 -21.23
CA LEU A 185 -11.59 5.54 -21.70
C LEU A 185 -11.54 5.41 -23.23
N LEU A 186 -12.66 5.65 -23.91
CA LEU A 186 -12.70 5.65 -25.38
C LEU A 186 -11.92 6.83 -25.98
N LEU A 187 -11.85 7.96 -25.27
CA LEU A 187 -10.99 9.10 -25.66
C LEU A 187 -9.49 8.83 -25.45
N GLU A 188 -9.12 7.97 -24.50
CA GLU A 188 -7.72 7.58 -24.23
C GLU A 188 -7.27 6.30 -24.97
N SER A 189 -8.19 5.62 -25.66
CA SER A 189 -7.90 4.45 -26.49
C SER A 189 -7.25 4.88 -27.81
N LYS A 190 -6.01 5.36 -27.74
CA LYS A 190 -5.10 5.22 -28.90
C LYS A 190 -4.76 3.74 -29.01
N ASP A 191 -5.08 3.17 -30.16
CA ASP A 191 -4.87 1.78 -30.53
C ASP A 191 -3.54 1.21 -30.01
N GLY A 192 -3.59 0.08 -29.30
CA GLY A 192 -2.44 -0.82 -29.15
C GLY A 192 -1.90 -1.12 -27.75
N ASP A 193 -2.43 -0.54 -26.65
CA ASP A 193 -1.87 -0.83 -25.30
C ASP A 193 -2.62 -1.97 -24.59
N VAL A 194 -2.25 -3.20 -24.91
CA VAL A 194 -2.78 -4.48 -24.37
C VAL A 194 -2.51 -4.65 -22.85
N LYS A 195 -1.87 -3.68 -22.18
CA LYS A 195 -1.54 -3.72 -20.75
C LYS A 195 -2.60 -3.09 -19.84
N LYS A 196 -3.61 -2.40 -20.37
CA LYS A 196 -4.73 -1.88 -19.58
C LYS A 196 -5.74 -3.02 -19.34
N ARG A 197 -6.12 -3.27 -18.08
CA ARG A 197 -7.17 -4.26 -17.74
C ARG A 197 -8.41 -3.96 -18.56
N ARG A 198 -9.04 -5.02 -19.08
CA ARG A 198 -10.27 -4.87 -19.85
C ARG A 198 -11.39 -4.35 -18.94
N LEU A 199 -12.33 -3.60 -19.50
CA LEU A 199 -13.41 -2.94 -18.75
C LEU A 199 -14.28 -3.97 -17.99
N ASP A 200 -14.46 -5.15 -18.58
CA ASP A 200 -15.16 -6.31 -18.03
C ASP A 200 -14.43 -6.97 -16.84
N GLU A 201 -13.13 -6.68 -16.65
CA GLU A 201 -12.33 -7.15 -15.52
C GLU A 201 -12.25 -6.12 -14.36
N MET A 202 -12.93 -4.98 -14.49
CA MET A 202 -12.89 -3.91 -13.49
C MET A 202 -13.96 -4.08 -12.43
N THR A 203 -13.53 -4.32 -11.20
CA THR A 203 -14.40 -4.38 -10.01
C THR A 203 -14.87 -2.98 -9.58
N TYR A 204 -16.03 -2.87 -8.94
CA TYR A 204 -16.57 -1.61 -8.38
C TYR A 204 -15.57 -0.76 -7.57
N PRO A 205 -14.72 -1.32 -6.67
CA PRO A 205 -13.72 -0.53 -5.97
C PRO A 205 -12.65 0.07 -6.89
N THR A 206 -12.32 -0.62 -8.00
CA THR A 206 -11.38 -0.13 -9.02
C THR A 206 -12.02 1.01 -9.79
N MET A 207 -13.30 0.91 -10.15
CA MET A 207 -14.05 2.01 -10.76
C MET A 207 -14.15 3.22 -9.83
N TYR A 208 -14.46 3.01 -8.54
CA TYR A 208 -14.54 4.07 -7.53
C TYR A 208 -13.19 4.77 -7.33
N ASP A 209 -12.09 4.01 -7.25
CA ASP A 209 -10.74 4.57 -7.17
C ASP A 209 -10.37 5.39 -8.42
N LEU A 210 -10.86 5.02 -9.60
CA LEU A 210 -10.62 5.77 -10.84
C LEU A 210 -11.50 7.02 -10.95
N ILE A 211 -12.78 6.96 -10.57
CA ILE A 211 -13.65 8.14 -10.48
C ILE A 211 -13.01 9.18 -9.56
N LYS A 212 -12.52 8.74 -8.40
CA LYS A 212 -11.80 9.61 -7.46
C LYS A 212 -10.46 10.12 -8.00
N LYS A 213 -9.73 9.31 -8.79
CA LYS A 213 -8.46 9.70 -9.41
C LYS A 213 -8.65 10.75 -10.51
N TYR A 214 -9.72 10.63 -11.28
CA TYR A 214 -10.01 11.51 -12.41
C TYR A 214 -10.97 12.65 -12.07
N ASN A 215 -11.39 12.74 -10.80
CA ASN A 215 -12.29 13.78 -10.30
C ASN A 215 -13.61 13.87 -11.11
N LEU A 216 -14.12 12.70 -11.49
CA LEU A 216 -15.39 12.52 -12.21
C LEU A 216 -16.58 12.52 -11.25
#